data_AF-A0A2A5HV33-F1
#
_entry.id   AF-A0A2A5HV33-F1
#
_cell.length_a   1.000
_cell.length_b   1.000
_cell.length_c   1.000
_cell.angle_alpha   90.00
_cell.angle_beta   90.00
_cell.angle_gamma   90.00
#
_symmetry.space_group_name_H-M   'P 1'
#
loop_
_entity.id
_entity.type
_entity.pdbx_description
1 polymer ?
#
loop_
_entity_poly.entity_id
_entity_poly.type
_entity_poly.pdbx_seq_one_letter_code
_entity_poly.pdbx_strand_id
1 'polypeptide(L)'
;MKGLILGASLLKKRLQLDQHVNSIVIALDGLLCAQQSQPATVCLINNFRHHKALIPVLGSWLGSSPNIALSDQQLELLLGARNIQCFIKEMCIGKAALLGAFNHAIPQMLQSDYQLKTAELTYQGAA
;
A
#
# COMPACT_ATOMS: atom_id res chain seq x y z
N MET A 1 -9.56 3.60 -6.75
CA MET A 1 -10.06 3.44 -5.36
C MET A 1 -10.23 1.97 -4.93
N LYS A 2 -10.38 0.98 -5.83
CA LYS A 2 -10.58 -0.43 -5.44
C LYS A 2 -9.42 -1.00 -4.61
N GLY A 3 -8.16 -0.74 -4.99
CA GLY A 3 -7.00 -1.19 -4.23
C GLY A 3 -6.96 -0.63 -2.81
N LEU A 4 -7.21 0.67 -2.62
CA LEU A 4 -7.23 1.30 -1.28
C LEU A 4 -8.28 0.65 -0.36
N ILE A 5 -9.49 0.40 -0.87
CA ILE A 5 -10.55 -0.26 -0.11
C ILE A 5 -10.13 -1.68 0.29
N LEU A 6 -9.47 -2.41 -0.62
CA LEU A 6 -8.91 -3.73 -0.33
C LEU A 6 -7.83 -3.64 0.76
N GLY A 7 -6.85 -2.74 0.60
CA GLY A 7 -5.79 -2.52 1.58
C GLY A 7 -6.34 -2.20 2.97
N ALA A 8 -7.29 -1.27 3.05
CA ALA A 8 -7.96 -0.91 4.28
C ALA A 8 -8.75 -2.08 4.90
N SER A 9 -9.44 -2.87 4.08
CA SER A 9 -10.18 -4.06 4.55
C SER A 9 -9.24 -5.14 5.09
N LEU A 10 -8.10 -5.36 4.43
CA LEU A 10 -7.05 -6.28 4.88
C LEU A 10 -6.42 -5.81 6.19
N LEU A 11 -6.11 -4.52 6.31
CA LEU A 11 -5.61 -3.92 7.55
C LEU A 11 -6.63 -4.08 8.68
N LYS A 12 -7.90 -3.73 8.43
CA LYS A 12 -8.99 -3.89 9.41
C LYS A 12 -9.05 -5.32 9.93
N LYS A 13 -9.06 -6.30 9.03
CA LYS A 13 -9.14 -7.72 9.38
C LYS A 13 -7.91 -8.19 10.16
N ARG A 14 -6.71 -7.81 9.72
CA ARG A 14 -5.45 -8.32 10.28
C ARG A 14 -5.10 -7.69 11.63
N LEU A 15 -5.45 -6.42 11.80
CA LEU A 15 -5.20 -5.66 13.03
C LEU A 15 -6.41 -5.63 13.97
N GLN A 16 -7.52 -6.26 13.58
CA GLN A 16 -8.77 -6.26 14.34
C GLN A 16 -9.24 -4.84 14.70
N LEU A 17 -9.14 -3.92 13.74
CA LEU A 17 -9.53 -2.53 13.92
C LEU A 17 -11.06 -2.41 14.00
N ASP A 18 -11.56 -1.67 14.99
CA ASP A 18 -12.99 -1.38 15.12
C ASP A 18 -13.43 -0.27 14.15
N GLN A 19 -12.51 0.60 13.72
CA GLN A 19 -12.75 1.72 12.82
C GLN A 19 -13.44 1.28 11.51
N HIS A 20 -14.32 2.11 10.97
CA HIS A 20 -14.93 1.86 9.67
C HIS A 20 -13.86 1.82 8.56
N VAL A 21 -14.07 0.96 7.56
CA VAL A 21 -13.14 0.80 6.43
C VAL A 21 -12.84 2.15 5.77
N ASN A 22 -13.84 3.03 5.64
CA ASN A 22 -13.66 4.37 5.06
C ASN A 22 -12.66 5.23 5.85
N SER A 23 -12.67 5.18 7.17
CA SER A 23 -11.69 5.90 8.00
C SER A 23 -10.28 5.37 7.77
N ILE A 24 -10.15 4.04 7.66
CA ILE A 24 -8.86 3.39 7.36
C ILE A 24 -8.39 3.73 5.94
N VAL A 25 -9.31 3.82 4.97
CA VAL A 25 -8.99 4.26 3.60
C VAL A 25 -8.41 5.68 3.61
N ILE A 26 -9.03 6.62 4.33
CA ILE A 26 -8.56 8.02 4.40
C ILE A 26 -7.16 8.07 5.03
N ALA A 27 -6.96 7.38 6.15
CA ALA A 27 -5.66 7.32 6.81
C ALA A 27 -4.59 6.65 5.91
N LEU A 28 -4.97 5.59 5.18
CA LEU A 28 -4.07 4.85 4.30
C LEU A 28 -3.70 5.68 3.06
N ASP A 29 -4.65 6.41 2.49
CA ASP A 29 -4.39 7.33 1.38
C ASP A 29 -3.47 8.47 1.82
N GLY A 30 -3.73 9.05 3.01
CA GLY A 30 -2.87 10.05 3.63
C GLY A 30 -1.44 9.54 3.89
N LEU A 31 -1.29 8.30 4.33
CA LEU A 31 0.01 7.64 4.51
C LEU A 31 0.78 7.54 3.19
N LEU A 32 0.11 7.10 2.12
CA LEU A 32 0.73 6.75 0.85
C LEU A 32 0.98 7.96 -0.06
N CYS A 33 0.15 8.98 0.03
CA CYS A 33 0.19 10.16 -0.85
C CYS A 33 0.33 11.48 -0.11
N ALA A 34 0.84 11.51 1.12
CA ALA A 34 1.02 12.73 1.91
C ALA A 34 1.46 13.93 1.03
N GLN A 35 0.49 14.80 0.67
CA GLN A 35 0.63 16.01 -0.13
C GLN A 35 0.86 15.90 -1.65
N GLN A 36 0.65 14.74 -2.28
CA GLN A 36 0.72 14.59 -3.74
C GLN A 36 -0.69 14.47 -4.31
N SER A 37 -1.06 15.30 -5.30
CA SER A 37 -2.35 15.22 -6.03
C SER A 37 -2.46 13.99 -6.95
N GLN A 38 -1.81 12.89 -6.58
CA GLN A 38 -1.72 11.65 -7.33
C GLN A 38 -2.44 10.52 -6.57
N PRO A 39 -2.86 9.44 -7.24
CA PRO A 39 -3.42 8.28 -6.56
C PRO A 39 -2.37 7.56 -5.68
N ALA A 40 -2.79 7.01 -4.53
CA ALA A 40 -1.97 6.21 -3.59
C ALA A 40 -0.96 5.27 -4.26
N THR A 41 -1.44 4.49 -5.23
CA THR A 41 -0.68 3.52 -6.01
C THR A 41 0.47 4.17 -6.79
N VAL A 42 0.24 5.36 -7.36
CA VAL A 42 1.23 6.12 -8.12
C VAL A 42 2.28 6.72 -7.18
N CYS A 43 1.85 7.31 -6.04
CA CYS A 43 2.76 7.81 -5.02
C CYS A 43 3.68 6.68 -4.51
N LEU A 44 3.10 5.51 -4.22
CA LEU A 44 3.86 4.34 -3.76
C LEU A 44 4.89 3.89 -4.80
N ILE A 45 4.50 3.74 -6.07
CA ILE A 45 5.43 3.39 -7.17
C ILE A 45 6.54 4.45 -7.30
N ASN A 46 6.21 5.74 -7.17
CA ASN A 46 7.21 6.81 -7.20
C ASN A 46 8.19 6.71 -6.03
N ASN A 47 7.72 6.43 -4.81
CA ASN A 47 8.60 6.20 -3.66
C ASN A 47 9.55 5.03 -3.90
N PHE A 48 9.08 3.92 -4.49
CA PHE A 48 9.96 2.82 -4.91
C PHE A 48 11.03 3.27 -5.92
N ARG A 49 10.69 4.13 -6.87
CA ARG A 49 11.65 4.66 -7.87
C ARG A 49 12.73 5.54 -7.23
N HIS A 50 12.41 6.24 -6.14
CA HIS A 50 13.39 7.00 -5.36
C HIS A 50 14.35 6.09 -4.57
N HIS A 51 13.97 4.83 -4.32
CA HIS A 51 14.78 3.84 -3.62
C HIS A 51 15.14 2.68 -4.55
N LYS A 52 16.15 2.88 -5.41
CA LYS A 52 16.58 1.88 -6.42
C LYS A 52 16.77 0.47 -5.87
N ALA A 53 17.23 0.33 -4.63
CA ALA A 53 17.42 -0.96 -3.95
C ALA A 53 16.10 -1.73 -3.70
N LEU A 54 14.96 -1.04 -3.69
CA LEU A 54 13.63 -1.61 -3.46
C LEU A 54 12.88 -1.93 -4.76
N ILE A 55 13.41 -1.56 -5.94
CA ILE A 55 12.81 -1.88 -7.24
C ILE A 55 12.57 -3.39 -7.44
N PRO A 56 13.50 -4.30 -7.05
CA PRO A 56 13.23 -5.73 -7.14
C PRO A 56 12.03 -6.19 -6.29
N VAL A 57 11.81 -5.55 -5.13
CA VAL A 57 10.66 -5.84 -4.28
C VAL A 57 9.36 -5.39 -4.95
N LEU A 58 9.35 -4.19 -5.53
CA LEU A 58 8.22 -3.72 -6.35
C LEU A 58 7.92 -4.69 -7.50
N GLY A 59 8.96 -5.19 -8.17
CA GLY A 59 8.83 -6.21 -9.22
C GLY A 59 8.18 -7.50 -8.71
N SER A 60 8.53 -7.96 -7.50
CA SER A 60 7.89 -9.13 -6.89
C SER A 60 6.41 -8.89 -6.60
N TRP A 61 6.04 -7.67 -6.22
CA TRP A 61 4.64 -7.33 -5.92
C TRP A 61 3.79 -7.19 -7.17
N LEU A 62 4.35 -6.65 -8.27
CA LEU A 62 3.61 -6.48 -9.53
C LEU A 62 3.61 -7.74 -10.41
N GLY A 63 4.54 -8.65 -10.18
CA GLY A 63 4.69 -9.89 -10.94
C GLY A 63 3.94 -11.08 -10.35
N SER A 64 4.21 -12.26 -10.92
CA SER A 64 3.64 -13.54 -10.49
C SER A 64 4.46 -14.25 -9.40
N SER A 65 5.57 -13.63 -8.95
CA SER A 65 6.43 -14.18 -7.91
C SER A 65 5.82 -13.96 -6.51
N PRO A 66 6.24 -14.72 -5.50
CA PRO A 66 5.86 -14.44 -4.11
C PRO A 66 6.26 -13.02 -3.70
N ASN A 67 5.35 -12.34 -2.99
CA ASN A 67 5.62 -10.99 -2.49
C ASN A 67 6.79 -11.02 -1.50
N ILE A 68 7.87 -10.31 -1.83
CA ILE A 68 9.00 -10.14 -0.91
C ILE A 68 8.57 -9.19 0.20
N ALA A 69 8.71 -9.62 1.45
CA ALA A 69 8.47 -8.75 2.60
C ALA A 69 9.61 -7.73 2.74
N LEU A 70 9.25 -6.50 3.08
CA LEU A 70 10.18 -5.44 3.45
C LEU A 70 10.52 -5.53 4.94
N SER A 71 11.76 -5.22 5.29
CA SER A 71 12.11 -4.98 6.69
C SER A 71 11.43 -3.71 7.22
N ASP A 72 11.34 -3.59 8.55
CA ASP A 72 10.78 -2.41 9.21
C ASP A 72 11.44 -1.11 8.73
N GLN A 73 12.77 -1.12 8.59
CA GLN A 73 13.55 0.02 8.10
C GLN A 73 13.22 0.35 6.63
N GLN A 74 13.01 -0.66 5.79
CA GLN A 74 12.64 -0.44 4.40
C GLN A 74 11.20 0.07 4.26
N LEU A 75 10.27 -0.38 5.12
CA LEU A 75 8.92 0.17 5.19
C LEU A 75 8.93 1.63 5.64
N GLU A 76 9.73 1.97 6.65
CA GLU A 76 9.90 3.35 7.11
C GLU A 76 10.54 4.25 6.06
N LEU A 77 11.48 3.72 5.29
CA LEU A 77 12.09 4.42 4.16
C LEU A 77 11.04 4.68 3.06
N LEU A 78 10.25 3.66 2.72
CA LEU A 78 9.28 3.70 1.62
C LEU A 78 8.06 4.57 1.92
N LEU A 79 7.53 4.48 3.14
CA LEU A 79 6.28 5.13 3.55
C LEU A 79 6.52 6.42 4.34
N GLY A 80 7.75 6.63 4.83
CA GLY A 80 8.13 7.73 5.71
C GLY A 80 7.81 7.42 7.17
N ALA A 81 8.83 7.37 8.02
CA ALA A 81 8.70 7.09 9.46
C ALA A 81 7.68 8.02 10.16
N ARG A 82 7.63 9.30 9.77
CA ARG A 82 6.65 10.27 10.30
C ARG A 82 5.22 9.90 9.93
N ASN A 83 4.98 9.51 8.67
CA ASN A 83 3.65 9.15 8.20
C ASN A 83 3.16 7.87 8.88
N ILE A 84 4.04 6.89 9.04
CA ILE A 84 3.75 5.67 9.81
C ILE A 84 3.38 6.04 11.25
N GLN A 85 4.14 6.94 11.90
CA GLN A 85 3.83 7.36 13.26
C GLN A 85 2.47 8.09 13.37
N CYS A 86 2.12 8.91 12.38
CA CYS A 86 0.79 9.53 12.30
C CYS A 86 -0.31 8.47 12.20
N PHE A 87 -0.16 7.49 11.31
CA PHE A 87 -1.13 6.40 11.13
C PHE A 87 -1.29 5.55 12.41
N ILE A 88 -0.18 5.24 13.08
CA ILE A 88 -0.18 4.51 14.37
C ILE A 88 -1.01 5.24 15.42
N LYS A 89 -0.82 6.57 15.54
CA LYS A 89 -1.58 7.39 16.48
C LYS A 89 -3.05 7.44 16.13
N GLU A 90 -3.37 7.60 14.85
CA GLU A 90 -4.75 7.70 14.37
C GLU A 90 -5.53 6.39 14.55
N MET A 91 -4.87 5.25 14.32
CA MET A 91 -5.50 3.93 14.43
C MET A 91 -5.39 3.30 15.83
N CYS A 92 -4.64 3.91 16.75
CA CYS A 92 -4.38 3.39 18.10
C CYS A 92 -3.82 1.96 18.11
N ILE A 93 -2.81 1.70 17.27
CA ILE A 93 -2.20 0.37 17.09
C ILE A 93 -0.71 0.35 17.42
N GLY A 94 -0.17 -0.83 17.71
CA GLY A 94 1.28 -1.02 17.87
C GLY A 94 2.03 -0.97 16.54
N LYS A 95 3.22 -0.35 16.54
CA LYS A 95 4.10 -0.24 15.36
C LYS A 95 4.43 -1.61 14.73
N ALA A 96 4.87 -2.58 15.53
CA ALA A 96 5.28 -3.89 15.03
C ALA A 96 4.11 -4.63 14.33
N ALA A 97 2.90 -4.56 14.91
CA ALA A 97 1.71 -5.12 14.30
C ALA A 97 1.38 -4.45 12.97
N LEU A 98 1.47 -3.11 12.91
CA LEU A 98 1.23 -2.34 11.70
C LEU A 98 2.21 -2.70 10.57
N LEU A 99 3.52 -2.73 10.86
CA LEU A 99 4.54 -3.04 9.85
C LEU A 99 4.36 -4.46 9.29
N GLY A 100 4.07 -5.43 10.18
CA GLY A 100 3.70 -6.78 9.77
C GLY A 100 2.40 -6.84 8.94
N ALA A 101 1.43 -5.97 9.20
CA ALA A 101 0.21 -5.88 8.42
C ALA A 101 0.43 -5.20 7.05
N PHE A 102 1.31 -4.19 6.98
CA PHE A 102 1.67 -3.52 5.73
C PHE A 102 2.34 -4.44 4.72
N ASN A 103 3.24 -5.32 5.17
CA ASN A 103 3.85 -6.35 4.34
C ASN A 103 2.84 -7.31 3.68
N HIS A 104 1.60 -7.37 4.19
CA HIS A 104 0.53 -8.17 3.60
C HIS A 104 -0.43 -7.30 2.77
N ALA A 105 -0.87 -6.17 3.31
CA ALA A 105 -1.94 -5.36 2.72
C ALA A 105 -1.49 -4.51 1.52
N ILE A 106 -0.30 -3.90 1.60
CA ILE A 106 0.19 -2.99 0.55
C ILE A 106 0.45 -3.72 -0.78
N PRO A 107 1.11 -4.90 -0.81
CA PRO A 107 1.31 -5.64 -2.06
C PRO A 107 -0.02 -6.01 -2.73
N GLN A 108 -1.00 -6.48 -1.96
CA GLN A 108 -2.32 -6.90 -2.49
C GLN A 108 -3.13 -5.71 -3.00
N MET A 109 -3.06 -4.56 -2.31
CA MET A 109 -3.63 -3.30 -2.79
C MET A 109 -3.03 -2.92 -4.15
N LEU A 110 -1.69 -2.94 -4.26
CA LEU A 110 -0.97 -2.58 -5.47
C LEU A 110 -1.30 -3.51 -6.64
N GLN A 111 -1.33 -4.82 -6.38
CA GLN A 111 -1.72 -5.84 -7.36
C GLN A 111 -3.14 -5.62 -7.89
N SER A 112 -4.10 -5.34 -6.99
CA SER A 112 -5.49 -5.10 -7.37
C SER A 112 -5.63 -3.91 -8.31
N ASP A 113 -4.97 -2.79 -8.02
CA ASP A 113 -5.00 -1.62 -8.91
C ASP A 113 -4.24 -1.84 -10.21
N TYR A 114 -3.16 -2.62 -10.19
CA TYR A 114 -2.37 -2.94 -11.40
C TYR A 114 -3.15 -3.84 -12.37
N GLN A 115 -3.77 -4.92 -11.87
CA GLN A 115 -4.56 -5.86 -12.67
C GLN A 115 -5.78 -5.19 -13.31
N LEU A 116 -6.41 -4.23 -12.63
CA LEU A 116 -7.52 -3.47 -13.19
C LEU A 116 -7.07 -2.65 -14.41
N LYS A 117 -5.93 -1.97 -14.31
CA LYS A 117 -5.39 -1.19 -15.43
C LYS A 117 -5.01 -2.05 -16.63
N THR A 118 -4.42 -3.22 -16.40
CA THR A 118 -4.07 -4.13 -17.51
C THR A 118 -5.31 -4.74 -18.16
N ALA A 119 -6.34 -5.08 -17.38
CA ALA A 119 -7.61 -5.57 -17.90
C ALA A 119 -8.33 -4.51 -18.75
N GLU A 120 -8.37 -3.25 -18.31
CA GLU A 120 -8.95 -2.12 -19.07
C GLU A 120 -8.22 -1.90 -20.41
N LEU A 121 -6.89 -1.98 -20.43
CA LEU A 121 -6.09 -1.85 -21.65
C LEU A 121 -6.29 -3.03 -22.63
N THR A 122 -6.49 -4.23 -22.10
CA THR A 122 -6.72 -5.42 -22.94
C THR A 122 -8.09 -5.36 -23.60
N TYR A 123 -9.09 -4.80 -22.92
CA TYR A 123 -10.44 -4.61 -23.46
C TYR A 123 -10.50 -3.49 -24.52
N GLN A 124 -9.66 -2.46 -24.41
CA GLN A 124 -9.59 -1.35 -25.38
C GLN A 124 -8.79 -1.69 -26.64
N GLY A 125 -7.96 -2.74 -26.63
CA GLY A 125 -7.20 -3.21 -27.79
C GLY A 125 -7.90 -4.29 -28.63
N ALA A 126 -9.13 -4.67 -28.27
CA ALA A 126 -9.90 -5.73 -28.92
C ALA A 126 -11.14 -5.22 -29.68
N ALA A 127 -11.23 -3.90 -29.92
CA ALA A 127 -12.31 -3.26 -30.66
C ALA A 127 -11.86 -2.81 -32.06
#